data_AF-A0A1W9U2G4-F1
#
_entry.id   AF-A0A1W9U2G4-F1
#
_cell.length_a   1.000
_cell.length_b   1.000
_cell.length_c   1.000
_cell.angle_alpha   90.00
_cell.angle_beta   90.00
_cell.angle_gamma   90.00
#
_symmetry.space_group_name_H-M   'P 1'
#
loop_
_entity.id
_entity.type
_entity.pdbx_description
1 polymer ?
#
loop_
_entity_poly.entity_id
_entity_poly.type
_entity_poly.pdbx_seq_one_letter_code
_entity_poly.pdbx_strand_id
1 'polypeptide(L)'
;MLQRESGSIFQCGREVTGKEISEIKETVGLFTNLSRTELNATICEHLEWFTASGGYKLDACMKLLEKLEAEGYFRLPAKQEEYQRNGPGKDIPLTSRTDPRPDIDCKLKELSPVRVEVVNDKKGSGLWNEYVLRYHYLGYKRPFGYVVRYFVVSDRGLLGCILFSGASKALTVRD
;
A
#
# COMPACT_ATOMS: atom_id res chain seq x y z
N MET A 1 18.67 34.47 -12.51
CA MET A 1 18.24 33.37 -11.61
C MET A 1 16.81 33.02 -12.03
N LEU A 2 16.65 32.10 -12.99
CA LEU A 2 15.36 31.81 -13.62
C LEU A 2 14.47 31.06 -12.62
N GLN A 3 13.43 31.71 -12.14
CA GLN A 3 12.25 31.05 -11.59
C GLN A 3 11.67 30.19 -12.71
N ARG A 4 11.92 28.88 -12.67
CA ARG A 4 11.07 27.93 -13.40
C ARG A 4 9.71 27.99 -12.71
N GLU A 5 8.73 28.59 -13.36
CA GLU A 5 7.32 28.51 -12.94
C GLU A 5 6.92 27.03 -12.87
N SER A 6 6.84 26.53 -11.65
CA SER A 6 5.88 25.56 -11.10
C SER A 6 5.09 24.70 -12.09
N GLY A 7 5.77 23.92 -12.94
CA GLY A 7 5.15 22.85 -13.69
C GLY A 7 4.67 21.75 -12.75
N SER A 8 3.45 21.24 -12.95
CA SER A 8 2.99 20.07 -12.21
C SER A 8 3.62 18.79 -12.78
N ILE A 9 3.87 17.82 -11.92
CA ILE A 9 4.45 16.53 -12.28
C ILE A 9 3.46 15.43 -11.94
N PHE A 10 3.09 14.61 -12.92
CA PHE A 10 2.31 13.41 -12.65
C PHE A 10 3.20 12.27 -12.16
N GLN A 11 2.86 11.71 -11.00
CA GLN A 11 3.52 10.54 -10.43
C GLN A 11 2.52 9.53 -9.87
N CYS A 12 2.57 8.29 -10.37
CA CYS A 12 1.72 7.19 -9.93
C CYS A 12 0.21 7.54 -9.81
N GLY A 13 -0.30 8.29 -10.79
CA GLY A 13 -1.71 8.70 -10.89
C GLY A 13 -2.11 9.89 -10.02
N ARG A 14 -1.16 10.60 -9.42
CA ARG A 14 -1.37 11.85 -8.68
C ARG A 14 -0.64 12.98 -9.41
N GLU A 15 -1.29 14.11 -9.56
CA GLU A 15 -0.63 15.37 -9.92
C GLU A 15 0.08 15.94 -8.69
N VAL A 16 1.36 16.24 -8.83
CA VAL A 16 2.16 16.95 -7.83
C VAL A 16 2.29 18.38 -8.31
N THR A 17 1.60 19.28 -7.63
CA THR A 17 1.53 20.70 -7.95
C THR A 17 2.85 21.40 -7.67
N GLY A 18 3.06 22.57 -8.29
CA GLY A 18 4.25 23.38 -7.98
C GLY A 18 4.36 23.79 -6.51
N LYS A 19 3.23 23.96 -5.81
CA LYS A 19 3.20 24.22 -4.36
C LYS A 19 3.75 23.04 -3.59
N GLU A 20 3.28 21.83 -3.89
CA GLU A 20 3.79 20.60 -3.25
C GLU A 20 5.27 20.36 -3.59
N ILE A 21 5.72 20.71 -4.80
CA ILE A 21 7.15 20.66 -5.15
C ILE A 21 7.96 21.64 -4.27
N SER A 22 7.44 22.84 -4.00
CA SER A 22 8.07 23.78 -3.07
C SER A 22 8.14 23.23 -1.64
N GLU A 23 7.05 22.63 -1.14
CA GLU A 23 6.99 21.99 0.19
C GLU A 23 7.96 20.80 0.30
N ILE A 24 8.06 19.98 -0.76
CA ILE A 24 9.06 18.90 -0.85
C ILE A 24 10.47 19.49 -0.75
N LYS A 25 10.77 20.53 -1.52
CA LYS A 25 12.10 21.17 -1.52
C LYS A 25 12.47 21.72 -0.14
N GLU A 26 11.53 22.35 0.54
CA GLU A 26 11.70 22.82 1.91
C GLU A 26 11.98 21.66 2.87
N THR A 27 11.18 20.60 2.80
CA THR A 27 11.35 19.40 3.64
C THR A 27 12.74 18.76 3.43
N VAL A 28 13.18 18.60 2.19
CA VAL A 28 14.53 18.07 1.86
C VAL A 28 15.64 18.97 2.43
N GLY A 29 15.45 20.29 2.38
CA GLY A 29 16.41 21.26 2.89
C GLY A 29 16.49 21.32 4.43
N LEU A 30 15.36 21.11 5.12
CA LEU A 30 15.29 21.12 6.59
C LEU A 30 15.84 19.82 7.20
N PHE A 31 15.64 18.69 6.52
CA PHE A 31 15.91 17.35 7.06
C PHE A 31 17.07 16.65 6.36
N THR A 32 18.22 17.31 6.22
CA THR A 32 19.41 16.78 5.52
C THR A 32 20.03 15.54 6.16
N ASN A 33 19.79 15.32 7.46
CA ASN A 33 20.34 14.20 8.22
C ASN A 33 19.42 12.96 8.24
N LEU A 34 18.20 13.04 7.69
CA LEU A 34 17.32 11.88 7.63
C LEU A 34 17.82 10.87 6.59
N SER A 35 17.62 9.58 6.89
CA SER A 35 17.75 8.55 5.87
C SER A 35 16.76 8.80 4.72
N ARG A 36 17.06 8.31 3.51
CA ARG A 36 16.11 8.42 2.39
C ARG A 36 14.76 7.79 2.74
N THR A 37 14.72 6.71 3.52
CA THR A 37 13.48 6.05 3.93
C THR A 37 12.64 6.95 4.83
N GLU A 38 13.24 7.56 5.85
CA GLU A 38 12.55 8.49 6.75
C GLU A 38 12.11 9.76 6.01
N LEU A 39 12.96 10.32 5.15
CA LEU A 39 12.63 11.48 4.33
C LEU A 39 11.41 11.20 3.42
N ASN A 40 11.36 10.03 2.77
CA ASN A 40 10.19 9.62 1.99
C ASN A 40 8.94 9.47 2.86
N ALA A 41 9.06 8.93 4.06
CA ALA A 41 7.93 8.79 4.99
C ALA A 41 7.39 10.16 5.42
N THR A 42 8.26 11.09 5.81
CA THR A 42 7.90 12.46 6.18
C THR A 42 7.20 13.18 5.03
N ILE A 43 7.72 13.06 3.81
CA ILE A 43 7.11 13.70 2.63
C ILE A 43 5.77 13.05 2.30
N CYS A 44 5.66 11.72 2.37
CA CYS A 44 4.37 11.05 2.21
C CYS A 44 3.36 11.52 3.27
N GLU A 45 3.78 11.74 4.50
CA GLU A 45 2.91 12.24 5.57
C GLU A 45 2.43 13.67 5.30
N HIS A 46 3.34 14.60 5.01
CA HIS A 46 3.00 16.00 4.72
C HIS A 46 2.07 16.14 3.51
N LEU A 47 2.25 15.30 2.50
CA LEU A 47 1.45 15.31 1.28
C LEU A 47 0.20 14.41 1.38
N GLU A 48 -0.08 13.83 2.54
CA GLU A 48 -1.15 12.84 2.76
C GLU A 48 -1.15 11.72 1.70
N TRP A 49 0.04 11.27 1.30
CA TRP A 49 0.24 10.34 0.20
C TRP A 49 0.23 8.88 0.64
N PHE A 50 -0.98 8.34 0.78
CA PHE A 50 -1.19 6.98 1.25
C PHE A 50 -1.52 5.97 0.13
N THR A 51 -1.29 4.70 0.42
CA THR A 51 -1.81 3.56 -0.32
C THR A 51 -3.28 3.35 0.02
N ALA A 52 -4.01 2.55 -0.78
CA ALA A 52 -5.38 2.16 -0.46
C ALA A 52 -5.52 1.39 0.87
N SER A 53 -4.40 0.81 1.37
CA SER A 53 -4.32 0.16 2.67
C SER A 53 -3.90 1.10 3.80
N GLY A 54 -3.74 2.40 3.55
CA GLY A 54 -3.39 3.41 4.56
C GLY A 54 -1.91 3.55 4.89
N GLY A 55 -1.01 2.78 4.26
CA GLY A 55 0.43 2.95 4.42
C GLY A 55 0.98 4.08 3.55
N TYR A 56 2.18 4.59 3.84
CA TYR A 56 2.82 5.59 2.97
C TYR A 56 3.15 5.02 1.59
N LYS A 57 2.99 5.83 0.54
CA LYS A 57 3.29 5.45 -0.85
C LYS A 57 4.78 5.62 -1.18
N LEU A 58 5.65 4.99 -0.37
CA LEU A 58 7.10 5.20 -0.37
C LEU A 58 7.76 5.01 -1.74
N ASP A 59 7.46 3.94 -2.47
CA ASP A 59 8.04 3.69 -3.79
C ASP A 59 7.68 4.79 -4.81
N ALA A 60 6.47 5.34 -4.73
CA ALA A 60 6.04 6.43 -5.60
C ALA A 60 6.73 7.74 -5.24
N CYS A 61 6.85 8.02 -3.94
CA CYS A 61 7.55 9.18 -3.41
C CYS A 61 9.05 9.12 -3.76
N MET A 62 9.70 7.98 -3.56
CA MET A 62 11.12 7.81 -3.90
C MET A 62 11.38 8.12 -5.38
N LYS A 63 10.55 7.57 -6.28
CA LYS A 63 10.64 7.86 -7.72
C LYS A 63 10.38 9.33 -8.06
N LEU A 64 9.46 10.00 -7.35
CA LEU A 64 9.24 11.44 -7.49
C LEU A 64 10.50 12.22 -7.11
N LEU A 65 11.08 11.91 -5.95
CA LEU A 65 12.26 12.60 -5.45
C LEU A 65 13.48 12.39 -6.35
N GLU A 66 13.69 11.17 -6.85
CA GLU A 66 14.75 10.89 -7.83
C GLU A 66 14.53 11.66 -9.14
N LYS A 67 13.28 11.80 -9.59
CA LYS A 67 12.96 12.63 -10.76
C LYS A 67 13.24 14.11 -10.52
N LEU A 68 12.83 14.65 -9.36
CA LEU A 68 13.08 16.04 -8.99
C LEU A 68 14.57 16.34 -8.81
N GLU A 69 15.35 15.40 -8.26
CA GLU A 69 16.82 15.52 -8.20
C GLU A 69 17.43 15.56 -9.60
N ALA A 70 17.00 14.67 -10.51
CA ALA A 70 17.47 14.64 -11.89
C ALA A 70 17.13 15.92 -12.68
N GLU A 71 15.98 16.54 -12.38
CA GLU A 71 15.57 17.82 -12.97
C GLU A 71 16.25 19.05 -12.32
N GLY A 72 17.04 18.84 -11.26
CA GLY A 72 17.88 19.85 -10.62
C GLY A 72 17.19 20.66 -9.50
N TYR A 73 16.06 20.20 -8.96
CA TYR A 73 15.33 20.94 -7.92
C TYR A 73 16.06 20.98 -6.57
N PHE A 74 16.74 19.89 -6.21
CA PHE A 74 17.53 19.71 -4.98
C PHE A 74 18.47 18.52 -5.14
N ARG A 75 19.35 18.30 -4.15
CA ARG A 75 20.15 17.07 -4.02
C ARG A 75 19.63 16.26 -2.84
N LEU A 76 19.44 14.96 -3.05
CA LEU A 76 19.03 14.03 -2.01
C LEU A 76 20.24 13.58 -1.18
N PRO A 77 20.03 13.17 0.08
CA PRO A 77 21.05 12.50 0.87
C PRO A 77 21.65 11.30 0.12
N ALA A 78 22.92 10.96 0.39
CA ALA A 78 23.56 9.80 -0.22
C ALA A 78 22.75 8.52 0.07
N LYS A 79 22.69 7.61 -0.91
CA LYS A 79 22.08 6.29 -0.69
C LYS A 79 22.94 5.53 0.32
N GLN A 80 22.35 5.11 1.43
CA GLN A 80 22.96 4.14 2.32
C GLN A 80 22.81 2.76 1.67
N GLU A 81 23.81 1.89 1.80
CA GLU A 81 23.70 0.51 1.33
C GLU A 81 22.55 -0.18 2.07
N GLU A 82 21.48 -0.48 1.34
CA GLU A 82 20.32 -1.16 1.91
C GLU A 82 20.69 -2.60 2.24
N TYR A 83 20.35 -3.01 3.47
CA TYR A 83 20.36 -4.40 3.86
C TYR A 83 19.31 -5.15 3.02
N GLN A 84 19.77 -5.93 2.04
CA GLN A 84 18.88 -6.78 1.24
C GLN A 84 18.17 -7.77 2.17
N ARG A 85 16.87 -7.55 2.43
CA ARG A 85 16.00 -8.61 2.96
C ARG A 85 15.64 -9.59 1.84
N ASN A 86 16.64 -10.29 1.34
CA ASN A 86 16.47 -11.48 0.50
C ASN A 86 16.39 -12.70 1.42
N GLY A 87 15.31 -12.79 2.17
CA GLY A 87 14.97 -13.98 2.94
C GLY A 87 13.80 -14.70 2.27
N PRO A 88 13.73 -16.05 2.35
CA PRO A 88 12.52 -16.77 1.98
C PRO A 88 11.32 -16.17 2.73
N GLY A 89 10.16 -16.15 2.07
CA GLY A 89 8.92 -15.71 2.71
C GLY A 89 8.72 -16.48 4.01
N LYS A 90 8.39 -15.79 5.10
CA LYS A 90 8.08 -16.48 6.37
C LYS A 90 6.92 -17.45 6.15
N ASP A 91 7.06 -18.66 6.68
CA ASP A 91 5.97 -19.62 6.73
C ASP A 91 4.77 -19.01 7.46
N ILE A 92 3.57 -19.32 6.95
CA ILE A 92 2.31 -18.89 7.55
C ILE A 92 1.81 -20.05 8.40
N PRO A 93 1.85 -19.96 9.74
CA PRO A 93 1.37 -21.03 10.59
C PRO A 93 -0.15 -21.14 10.48
N LEU A 94 -0.67 -22.37 10.34
CA LEU A 94 -2.09 -22.64 10.52
C LEU A 94 -2.39 -22.70 12.01
N THR A 95 -3.23 -21.80 12.48
CA THR A 95 -3.62 -21.65 13.88
C THR A 95 -5.13 -21.85 14.03
N SER A 96 -5.59 -22.01 15.27
CA SER A 96 -7.02 -22.15 15.56
C SER A 96 -7.85 -20.91 15.21
N ARG A 97 -7.21 -19.77 14.94
CA ARG A 97 -7.89 -18.51 14.54
C ARG A 97 -8.65 -18.65 13.22
N THR A 98 -8.21 -19.56 12.36
CA THR A 98 -8.80 -19.83 11.06
C THR A 98 -9.46 -21.22 10.99
N ASP A 99 -9.73 -21.86 12.13
CA ASP A 99 -10.45 -23.13 12.11
C ASP A 99 -11.89 -22.96 11.57
N PRO A 100 -12.47 -24.04 11.02
CA PRO A 100 -13.85 -24.03 10.55
C PRO A 100 -14.79 -23.49 11.62
N ARG A 101 -15.60 -22.50 11.23
CA ARG A 101 -16.69 -21.97 12.05
C ARG A 101 -17.99 -22.67 11.67
N PRO A 102 -19.01 -22.65 12.53
CA PRO A 102 -20.34 -23.13 12.17
C PRO A 102 -20.84 -22.48 10.86
N ASP A 103 -21.54 -23.26 10.06
CA ASP A 103 -22.11 -22.79 8.80
C ASP A 103 -23.08 -21.63 9.06
N ILE A 104 -23.00 -20.60 8.21
CA ILE A 104 -23.96 -19.50 8.21
C ILE A 104 -25.17 -19.93 7.38
N ASP A 105 -26.15 -20.53 8.05
CA ASP A 105 -27.43 -20.91 7.45
C ASP A 105 -28.48 -19.81 7.67
N CYS A 106 -28.72 -19.01 6.63
CA CYS A 106 -29.77 -17.99 6.63
C CYS A 106 -30.20 -17.65 5.21
N LYS A 107 -31.34 -16.98 5.07
CA LYS A 107 -31.74 -16.41 3.79
C LYS A 107 -30.77 -15.29 3.42
N LEU A 108 -30.43 -15.14 2.14
CA LEU A 108 -29.52 -14.08 1.67
C LEU A 108 -29.94 -12.67 2.13
N LYS A 109 -31.25 -12.39 2.17
CA LYS A 109 -31.78 -11.11 2.67
C LYS A 109 -31.47 -10.83 4.15
N GLU A 110 -31.25 -11.88 4.95
CA GLU A 110 -30.92 -11.82 6.38
C GLU A 110 -29.40 -11.76 6.63
N LEU A 111 -28.59 -11.84 5.57
CA LEU A 111 -27.15 -11.67 5.62
C LEU A 111 -26.74 -10.19 5.52
N SER A 112 -27.65 -9.35 5.03
CA SER A 112 -27.40 -7.92 4.86
C SER A 112 -27.45 -7.17 6.20
N PRO A 113 -26.58 -6.15 6.40
CA PRO A 113 -25.61 -5.62 5.43
C PRO A 113 -24.31 -6.44 5.37
N VAL A 114 -23.78 -6.64 4.16
CA VAL A 114 -22.43 -7.15 3.93
C VAL A 114 -21.48 -5.96 3.79
N ARG A 115 -20.38 -5.99 4.53
CA ARG A 115 -19.35 -4.94 4.53
C ARG A 115 -18.03 -5.50 4.02
N VAL A 116 -17.22 -4.62 3.45
CA VAL A 116 -15.88 -4.92 2.96
C VAL A 116 -14.89 -4.07 3.76
N GLU A 117 -14.06 -4.74 4.56
CA GLU A 117 -13.13 -4.09 5.48
C GLU A 117 -11.70 -4.17 4.94
N VAL A 118 -11.03 -3.02 4.82
CA VAL A 118 -9.64 -2.93 4.37
C VAL A 118 -8.72 -3.56 5.42
N VAL A 119 -7.83 -4.45 4.99
CA VAL A 119 -6.76 -4.99 5.84
C VAL A 119 -5.57 -4.03 5.78
N ASN A 120 -5.37 -3.24 6.84
CA ASN A 120 -4.37 -2.18 6.92
C ASN A 120 -3.20 -2.47 7.87
N ASP A 121 -3.32 -3.47 8.75
CA ASP A 121 -2.29 -3.80 9.73
C ASP A 121 -1.61 -5.17 9.50
N LYS A 122 -0.50 -5.40 10.20
CA LYS A 122 0.30 -6.64 10.11
C LYS A 122 -0.45 -7.88 10.66
N LYS A 123 -1.27 -7.71 11.71
CA LYS A 123 -2.01 -8.81 12.34
C LYS A 123 -3.14 -9.30 11.43
N GLY A 124 -3.89 -8.36 10.85
CA GLY A 124 -4.92 -8.58 9.85
C GLY A 124 -4.32 -9.17 8.57
N SER A 125 -3.17 -8.66 8.10
CA SER A 125 -2.48 -9.25 6.95
C SER A 125 -2.07 -10.70 7.20
N GLY A 126 -1.57 -11.02 8.40
CA GLY A 126 -1.27 -12.40 8.79
C GLY A 126 -2.51 -13.29 8.80
N LEU A 127 -3.59 -12.83 9.44
CA LEU A 127 -4.86 -13.55 9.50
C LEU A 127 -5.44 -13.79 8.09
N TRP A 128 -5.40 -12.77 7.23
CA TRP A 128 -5.85 -12.86 5.85
C TRP A 128 -5.05 -13.90 5.07
N ASN A 129 -3.72 -13.88 5.19
CA ASN A 129 -2.86 -14.85 4.50
C ASN A 129 -3.13 -16.27 4.99
N GLU A 130 -3.40 -16.45 6.28
CA GLU A 130 -3.75 -17.75 6.87
C GLU A 130 -5.10 -18.27 6.35
N TYR A 131 -6.13 -17.41 6.26
CA TYR A 131 -7.43 -17.79 5.65
C TYR A 131 -7.26 -18.22 4.19
N VAL A 132 -6.50 -17.47 3.39
CA VAL A 132 -6.27 -17.82 1.98
C VAL A 132 -5.43 -19.08 1.87
N LEU A 133 -4.43 -19.27 2.72
CA LEU A 133 -3.64 -20.50 2.75
C LEU A 133 -4.51 -21.73 3.03
N ARG A 134 -5.42 -21.62 4.01
CA ARG A 134 -6.25 -22.74 4.47
C ARG A 134 -7.38 -23.08 3.49
N TYR A 135 -8.07 -22.09 2.95
CA TYR A 135 -9.34 -22.29 2.25
C TYR A 135 -9.30 -22.07 0.74
N HIS A 136 -8.32 -21.33 0.22
CA HIS A 136 -8.20 -21.16 -1.22
C HIS A 136 -7.54 -22.41 -1.84
N TYR A 137 -8.12 -22.95 -2.92
CA TYR A 137 -7.64 -24.18 -3.55
C TYR A 137 -6.19 -24.11 -4.06
N LEU A 138 -5.67 -22.92 -4.36
CA LEU A 138 -4.25 -22.69 -4.72
C LEU A 138 -3.33 -22.38 -3.51
N GLY A 139 -3.90 -22.30 -2.32
CA GLY A 139 -3.26 -21.75 -1.13
C GLY A 139 -2.85 -20.29 -1.29
N TYR A 140 -2.06 -19.80 -0.33
CA TYR A 140 -1.50 -18.45 -0.39
C TYR A 140 -0.21 -18.39 -1.20
N LYS A 141 -0.15 -17.42 -2.11
CA LYS A 141 1.09 -17.02 -2.80
C LYS A 141 1.32 -15.54 -2.53
N ARG A 142 2.58 -15.16 -2.28
CA ARG A 142 2.94 -13.75 -2.05
C ARG A 142 2.59 -12.96 -3.32
N PRO A 143 1.68 -11.99 -3.24
CA PRO A 143 1.34 -11.20 -4.40
C PRO A 143 2.46 -10.20 -4.68
N PHE A 144 2.59 -9.79 -5.95
CA PHE A 144 3.62 -8.84 -6.39
C PHE A 144 3.02 -7.46 -6.65
N GLY A 145 3.86 -6.43 -6.53
CA GLY A 145 3.47 -5.03 -6.72
C GLY A 145 2.52 -4.50 -5.65
N TYR A 146 1.76 -3.47 -6.01
CA TYR A 146 0.76 -2.88 -5.12
C TYR A 146 -0.43 -3.81 -4.94
N VAL A 147 -0.84 -4.01 -3.69
CA VAL A 147 -1.95 -4.88 -3.36
C VAL A 147 -2.81 -4.24 -2.28
N VAL A 148 -4.10 -4.52 -2.33
CA VAL A 148 -5.04 -4.25 -1.23
C VAL A 148 -5.79 -5.54 -0.93
N ARG A 149 -5.93 -5.81 0.37
CA ARG A 149 -6.63 -6.98 0.90
C ARG A 149 -7.87 -6.50 1.62
N TYR A 150 -8.93 -7.28 1.51
CA TYR A 150 -10.16 -7.03 2.22
C TYR A 150 -10.68 -8.30 2.88
N PHE A 151 -11.35 -8.11 4.01
CA PHE A 151 -12.29 -9.07 4.56
C PHE A 151 -13.71 -8.72 4.11
N VAL A 152 -14.47 -9.73 3.72
CA VAL A 152 -15.92 -9.61 3.50
C VAL A 152 -16.60 -10.08 4.78
N VAL A 153 -17.36 -9.22 5.43
CA VAL A 153 -17.96 -9.50 6.76
C VAL A 153 -19.45 -9.19 6.76
N SER A 154 -20.16 -9.86 7.65
CA SER A 154 -21.54 -9.53 8.05
C SER A 154 -21.64 -9.56 9.57
N ASP A 155 -22.81 -9.22 10.10
CA ASP A 155 -23.08 -9.36 11.54
C ASP A 155 -23.06 -10.82 12.01
N ARG A 156 -23.11 -11.77 11.07
CA ARG A 156 -22.98 -13.22 11.31
C ARG A 156 -21.53 -13.73 11.23
N GLY A 157 -20.59 -12.86 10.85
CA GLY A 157 -19.16 -13.15 10.85
C GLY A 157 -18.46 -12.93 9.51
N LEU A 158 -17.23 -13.46 9.41
CA LEU A 158 -16.39 -13.37 8.22
C LEU A 158 -16.92 -14.30 7.12
N LEU A 159 -17.18 -13.73 5.96
CA LEU A 159 -17.71 -14.42 4.79
C LEU A 159 -16.64 -14.74 3.74
N GLY A 160 -15.54 -13.99 3.71
CA GLY A 160 -14.49 -14.25 2.72
C GLY A 160 -13.33 -13.24 2.72
N CYS A 161 -12.42 -13.47 1.78
CA CYS A 161 -11.23 -12.68 1.55
C CYS A 161 -11.18 -12.22 0.10
N ILE A 162 -10.85 -10.94 -0.14
CA ILE A 162 -10.63 -10.39 -1.48
C ILE A 162 -9.23 -9.79 -1.56
N LEU A 163 -8.56 -9.95 -2.71
CA LEU A 163 -7.31 -9.27 -3.03
C LEU A 163 -7.41 -8.61 -4.40
N PHE A 164 -7.04 -7.34 -4.46
CA PHE A 164 -6.77 -6.64 -5.72
C PHE A 164 -5.29 -6.31 -5.83
N SER A 165 -4.71 -6.55 -7.00
CA SER A 165 -3.33 -6.18 -7.31
C SER A 165 -3.30 -4.98 -8.26
N GLY A 166 -2.14 -4.35 -8.43
CA GLY A 166 -1.99 -3.17 -9.27
C GLY A 166 -2.46 -3.39 -10.71
N ALA A 167 -2.23 -4.58 -11.26
CA ALA A 167 -2.69 -4.96 -12.60
C ALA A 167 -4.21 -5.03 -12.72
N SER A 168 -4.94 -5.25 -11.62
CA SER A 168 -6.40 -5.27 -11.61
C SER A 168 -7.01 -3.94 -12.09
N LYS A 169 -6.28 -2.82 -12.00
CA LYS A 169 -6.75 -1.51 -12.50
C LYS A 169 -6.86 -1.43 -14.03
N ALA A 170 -6.17 -2.29 -14.76
CA ALA A 170 -6.22 -2.33 -16.22
C ALA A 170 -7.36 -3.22 -16.73
N LEU A 171 -8.05 -3.95 -15.84
CA LEU A 171 -9.17 -4.80 -16.21
C LEU A 171 -10.43 -3.95 -16.37
N THR A 172 -11.09 -4.10 -17.51
CA THR A 172 -12.44 -3.57 -17.73
C THR A 172 -13.49 -4.51 -17.14
N VAL A 173 -14.75 -4.07 -17.14
CA VAL A 173 -15.89 -4.94 -16.81
C VAL A 173 -15.81 -6.19 -17.69
N ARG A 174 -15.92 -7.36 -17.05
CA ARG A 174 -16.15 -8.63 -17.73
C ARG A 174 -17.64 -8.92 -17.60
N ASP A 175 -18.25 -9.23 -18.73
CA ASP A 175 -19.63 -9.67 -18.91
C ASP A 175 -19.84 -11.12 -18.42
#